data_AF-G9YGG8-F1
#
_entry.id   AF-G9YGG8-F1
#
_cell.length_a   1.000
_cell.length_b   1.000
_cell.length_c   1.000
_cell.angle_alpha   90.00
_cell.angle_beta   90.00
_cell.angle_gamma   90.00
#
_symmetry.space_group_name_H-M   'P 1'
#
loop_
_entity.id
_entity.type
_entity.pdbx_description
1 polymer ?
#
loop_
_entity_poly.entity_id
_entity_poly.type
_entity_poly.pdbx_seq_one_letter_code
_entity_poly.pdbx_strand_id
1 'polypeptide(L)'
;MIKWLTFFARFYSPFKFIAFIKSAGKKIRFLPRLMMLYYCIKDQDTPAFVRLVLMGAAGYTILPFDLIPDIVPGIGWLDDAAVIAAALSFAGTYIKPEHKEKVRKLFPLAKL
;
A
#
# COMPACT_ATOMS: atom_id res chain seq x y z
N MET A 1 -6.54 30.13 -26.95
CA MET A 1 -5.87 28.82 -26.80
C MET A 1 -4.97 28.72 -25.54
N ILE A 2 -4.24 29.77 -25.14
CA ILE A 2 -3.33 29.76 -23.96
C ILE A 2 -4.03 29.93 -22.59
N LYS A 3 -5.26 30.47 -22.54
CA LYS A 3 -6.00 30.72 -21.28
C LYS A 3 -6.46 29.45 -20.53
N TRP A 4 -6.54 28.31 -21.20
CA TRP A 4 -6.94 27.04 -20.58
C TRP A 4 -5.80 26.38 -19.80
N LEU A 5 -4.55 26.57 -20.23
CA LEU A 5 -3.38 26.02 -19.55
C LEU A 5 -3.17 26.68 -18.17
N THR A 6 -3.41 27.99 -18.08
CA THR A 6 -3.30 28.75 -16.82
C THR A 6 -4.45 28.46 -15.85
N PHE A 7 -5.62 28.04 -16.34
CA PHE A 7 -6.74 27.61 -15.50
C PHE A 7 -6.44 26.30 -14.75
N PHE A 8 -5.87 25.30 -15.43
CA PHE A 8 -5.45 24.04 -14.81
C PHE A 8 -4.22 24.20 -13.90
N ALA A 9 -3.29 25.10 -14.24
CA ALA A 9 -2.11 25.40 -13.43
C ALA A 9 -2.47 25.91 -12.01
N ARG A 10 -3.66 26.50 -11.81
CA ARG A 10 -4.13 26.95 -10.49
C ARG A 10 -4.44 25.81 -9.52
N PHE A 11 -4.77 24.61 -10.02
CA PHE A 11 -5.10 23.45 -9.19
C PHE A 11 -3.87 22.61 -8.83
N TYR A 12 -2.78 22.76 -9.58
CA TYR A 12 -1.48 22.16 -9.28
C TYR A 12 -0.69 23.05 -8.32
N SER A 13 -1.17 23.16 -7.08
CA SER A 13 -0.40 23.83 -6.03
C SER A 13 0.94 23.09 -5.87
N PRO A 14 2.10 23.74 -6.07
CA PRO A 14 3.40 23.09 -5.94
C PRO A 14 3.59 22.47 -4.55
N PHE A 15 2.92 23.02 -3.51
CA PHE A 15 2.86 22.42 -2.18
C PHE A 15 2.12 21.08 -2.15
N LYS A 16 0.99 20.94 -2.84
CA LYS A 16 0.27 19.66 -2.96
C LYS A 16 1.09 18.63 -3.74
N PHE A 17 1.78 19.06 -4.80
CA PHE A 17 2.65 18.19 -5.57
C PHE A 17 3.87 17.72 -4.75
N ILE A 18 4.52 18.61 -4.01
CA ILE A 18 5.62 18.24 -3.11
C ILE A 18 5.12 17.36 -1.96
N ALA A 19 3.96 17.66 -1.37
CA ALA A 19 3.35 16.81 -0.35
C ALA A 19 3.00 15.42 -0.89
N PHE A 20 2.49 15.35 -2.14
CA PHE A 20 2.23 14.10 -2.84
C PHE A 20 3.51 13.31 -3.13
N ILE A 21 4.57 13.93 -3.64
CA ILE A 21 5.89 13.29 -3.87
C ILE A 21 6.49 12.81 -2.54
N LYS A 22 6.41 13.63 -1.47
CA LYS A 22 6.89 13.28 -0.14
C LYS A 22 6.07 12.14 0.49
N SER A 23 4.77 12.06 0.19
CA SER A 23 3.89 10.95 0.56
C SER A 23 4.16 9.69 -0.29
N ALA A 24 4.42 9.83 -1.59
CA ALA A 24 4.79 8.74 -2.48
C ALA A 24 6.14 8.10 -2.06
N GLY A 25 7.10 8.90 -1.60
CA GLY A 25 8.32 8.41 -0.96
C GLY A 25 8.05 7.54 0.28
N LYS A 26 6.98 7.83 1.04
CA LYS A 26 6.54 6.96 2.15
C LYS A 26 5.89 5.67 1.62
N LYS A 27 5.14 5.70 0.52
CA LYS A 27 4.54 4.50 -0.11
C LYS A 27 5.59 3.48 -0.54
N ILE A 28 6.74 3.92 -1.05
CA ILE A 28 7.88 3.04 -1.38
C ILE A 28 8.35 2.23 -0.16
N ARG A 29 8.22 2.76 1.07
CA ARG A 29 8.59 2.06 2.30
C ARG A 29 7.66 0.89 2.64
N PHE A 30 6.41 0.90 2.16
CA PHE A 30 5.42 -0.17 2.39
C PHE A 30 5.45 -1.25 1.32
N LEU A 31 5.99 -0.95 0.14
CA LEU A 31 6.09 -1.88 -0.98
C LEU A 31 6.76 -3.22 -0.62
N PRO A 32 7.87 -3.25 0.14
CA PRO A 32 8.49 -4.49 0.57
C PRO A 32 7.55 -5.31 1.49
N ARG A 33 6.80 -4.64 2.38
CA ARG A 33 5.83 -5.30 3.28
C ARG A 33 4.64 -5.89 2.52
N LEU A 34 4.11 -5.16 1.54
CA LEU A 34 3.09 -5.65 0.61
C LEU A 34 3.57 -6.89 -0.15
N MET A 35 4.82 -6.88 -0.62
CA MET A 35 5.41 -8.04 -1.30
C MET A 35 5.59 -9.25 -0.38
N MET A 36 5.89 -9.04 0.91
CA MET A 36 5.92 -10.15 1.88
C MET A 36 4.53 -10.79 2.04
N LEU A 37 3.47 -9.98 2.15
CA LEU A 37 2.09 -10.47 2.20
C LEU A 37 1.74 -11.23 0.92
N TYR A 38 2.12 -10.70 -0.25
CA TYR A 38 1.89 -11.37 -1.53
C TYR A 38 2.57 -12.75 -1.60
N TYR A 39 3.82 -12.86 -1.16
CA TYR A 39 4.49 -14.16 -1.11
C TYR A 39 3.86 -15.10 -0.08
N CYS A 40 3.39 -14.58 1.05
CA CYS A 40 2.67 -15.36 2.05
C CYS A 40 1.33 -15.89 1.51
N ILE A 41 0.60 -15.10 0.72
CA ILE A 41 -0.64 -15.54 0.03
C ILE A 41 -0.35 -16.67 -0.96
N LYS A 42 0.79 -16.59 -1.67
CA LYS A 42 1.19 -17.56 -2.70
C LYS A 42 1.74 -18.87 -2.12
N ASP A 43 2.17 -18.87 -0.87
CA ASP A 43 2.70 -20.06 -0.20
C ASP A 43 1.58 -21.07 0.09
N GLN A 44 1.81 -22.32 -0.31
CA GLN A 44 0.86 -23.42 -0.16
C GLN A 44 0.74 -23.89 1.28
N ASP A 45 1.78 -23.68 2.10
CA ASP A 45 1.77 -24.03 3.52
C ASP A 45 1.03 -22.97 4.37
N THR A 46 0.71 -21.80 3.80
CA THR A 46 -0.09 -20.79 4.49
C THR A 46 -1.53 -21.30 4.59
N PRO A 47 -2.12 -21.39 5.81
CA PRO A 47 -3.49 -21.85 5.99
C PRO A 47 -4.47 -21.05 5.13
N ALA A 48 -5.47 -21.75 4.58
CA ALA A 48 -6.44 -21.15 3.67
C ALA A 48 -7.16 -19.94 4.27
N PHE A 49 -7.46 -19.95 5.58
CA PHE A 49 -8.11 -18.81 6.24
C PHE A 49 -7.20 -17.57 6.28
N VAL A 50 -5.88 -17.75 6.46
CA VAL A 50 -4.92 -16.63 6.47
C VAL A 50 -4.83 -16.02 5.08
N ARG A 51 -4.72 -16.86 4.05
CA ARG A 51 -4.78 -16.42 2.64
C ARG A 51 -6.05 -15.63 2.35
N LEU A 52 -7.20 -16.11 2.84
CA LEU A 52 -8.50 -15.47 2.61
C LEU A 52 -8.58 -14.11 3.31
N VAL A 53 -8.09 -13.98 4.54
CA VAL A 53 -8.00 -12.68 5.24
C VAL A 53 -7.07 -11.71 4.51
N LEU A 54 -5.91 -12.17 4.04
CA LEU A 54 -4.97 -11.34 3.30
C LEU A 54 -5.52 -10.91 1.93
N MET A 55 -6.21 -11.81 1.23
CA MET A 55 -6.92 -11.49 -0.01
C MET A 55 -8.09 -10.55 0.24
N GLY A 56 -8.79 -10.67 1.38
CA GLY A 56 -9.84 -9.75 1.81
C GLY A 56 -9.29 -8.36 2.11
N ALA A 57 -8.15 -8.26 2.80
CA ALA A 57 -7.45 -7.00 3.05
C ALA A 57 -6.98 -6.34 1.75
N ALA A 58 -6.42 -7.13 0.82
CA ALA A 58 -6.04 -6.63 -0.50
C ALA A 58 -7.26 -6.21 -1.34
N GLY A 59 -8.35 -6.98 -1.28
CA GLY A 59 -9.61 -6.67 -1.93
C GLY A 59 -10.24 -5.40 -1.40
N TYR A 60 -10.21 -5.20 -0.08
CA TYR A 60 -10.66 -3.96 0.57
C TYR A 60 -9.89 -2.74 0.04
N THR A 61 -8.56 -2.80 -0.06
CA THR A 61 -7.74 -1.69 -0.59
C THR A 61 -7.92 -1.41 -2.09
N ILE A 62 -8.59 -2.28 -2.84
CA ILE A 62 -8.77 -2.16 -4.31
C ILE A 62 -10.25 -1.89 -4.67
N LEU A 63 -11.18 -2.19 -3.77
CA LEU A 63 -12.61 -2.01 -4.02
C LEU A 63 -12.95 -0.51 -4.13
N PRO A 64 -13.73 -0.09 -5.14
CA PRO A 64 -14.17 1.30 -5.29
C PRO A 64 -15.21 1.75 -4.25
N PHE A 65 -15.55 0.86 -3.30
CA PHE A 65 -16.53 1.06 -2.24
C PHE A 65 -15.78 1.02 -0.91
N ASP A 66 -15.08 2.11 -0.60
CA ASP A 66 -14.50 2.30 0.72
C ASP A 66 -15.63 2.53 1.73
N LEU A 67 -15.57 1.85 2.88
CA LEU A 67 -16.46 2.12 4.01
C LEU A 67 -16.32 3.57 4.52
N ILE A 68 -15.18 4.18 4.23
CA ILE A 68 -14.86 5.58 4.47
C ILE A 68 -14.84 6.25 3.10
N PRO A 69 -15.94 6.84 2.63
CA PRO A 69 -15.95 7.51 1.35
C PRO A 69 -14.89 8.63 1.34
N ASP A 70 -14.18 8.75 0.22
CA ASP A 70 -13.09 9.71 -0.13
C ASP A 70 -13.47 11.21 -0.05
N ILE A 71 -14.45 11.55 0.79
CA ILE A 71 -15.02 12.88 1.00
C ILE A 71 -14.04 13.78 1.77
N VAL A 72 -12.99 13.22 2.39
CA VAL A 72 -12.00 13.99 3.18
C VAL A 72 -10.67 14.15 2.43
N PRO A 73 -10.39 15.32 1.84
CA PRO A 73 -9.13 15.58 1.15
C PRO A 73 -7.94 15.42 2.10
N GLY A 74 -7.05 14.46 1.79
CA GLY A 74 -5.76 14.29 2.47
C GLY A 74 -5.64 13.09 3.42
N ILE A 75 -6.70 12.28 3.61
CA ILE A 75 -6.73 11.20 4.61
C ILE A 75 -6.79 9.77 4.02
N GLY A 76 -7.20 9.57 2.75
CA GLY A 76 -7.42 8.22 2.18
C GLY A 76 -6.23 7.24 2.24
N TRP A 77 -4.99 7.72 2.31
CA TRP A 77 -3.79 6.86 2.33
C TRP A 77 -3.41 6.30 3.71
N LEU A 78 -4.00 6.84 4.79
CA LEU A 78 -3.74 6.35 6.14
C LEU A 78 -4.49 5.05 6.40
N ASP A 79 -5.70 4.90 5.82
CA ASP A 79 -6.52 3.70 5.97
C ASP A 79 -5.84 2.49 5.29
N ASP A 80 -5.40 2.63 4.05
CA ASP A 80 -4.62 1.59 3.35
C ASP A 80 -3.37 1.13 4.13
N ALA A 81 -2.63 2.10 4.69
CA ALA A 81 -1.43 1.79 5.45
C ALA A 81 -1.74 1.06 6.77
N ALA A 82 -2.86 1.42 7.42
CA ALA A 82 -3.35 0.74 8.60
C ALA A 82 -3.81 -0.69 8.29
N VAL A 83 -4.54 -0.88 7.19
CA VAL A 83 -4.98 -2.21 6.72
C VAL A 83 -3.80 -3.10 6.39
N ILE A 84 -2.80 -2.61 5.65
CA ILE A 84 -1.58 -3.36 5.34
C ILE A 84 -0.80 -3.70 6.61
N ALA A 85 -0.69 -2.76 7.55
CA ALA A 85 0.00 -3.02 8.82
C ALA A 85 -0.73 -4.08 9.65
N ALA A 86 -2.05 -4.01 9.76
CA ALA A 86 -2.87 -5.00 10.44
C ALA A 86 -2.76 -6.39 9.78
N ALA A 87 -2.79 -6.45 8.45
CA ALA A 87 -2.59 -7.67 7.68
C ALA A 87 -1.21 -8.28 7.94
N LEU A 88 -0.16 -7.45 8.01
CA LEU A 88 1.21 -7.89 8.32
C LEU A 88 1.32 -8.43 9.75
N SER A 89 0.70 -7.77 10.73
CA SER A 89 0.66 -8.21 12.11
C SER A 89 -0.08 -9.55 12.25
N PHE A 90 -1.21 -9.68 11.56
CA PHE A 90 -2.01 -10.92 11.55
C PHE A 90 -1.26 -12.08 10.88
N ALA A 91 -0.65 -11.84 9.73
CA ALA A 91 0.10 -12.87 9.01
C ALA A 91 1.53 -13.09 9.56
N GLY A 92 1.97 -12.33 10.56
CA GLY A 92 3.36 -12.29 11.01
C GLY A 92 3.95 -13.66 11.35
N THR A 93 3.16 -14.54 11.94
CA THR A 93 3.55 -15.92 12.28
C THR A 93 3.67 -16.86 11.08
N TYR A 94 3.09 -16.49 9.94
CA TYR A 94 3.10 -17.22 8.67
C TYR A 94 4.10 -16.62 7.66
N ILE A 95 4.72 -15.48 7.97
CA ILE A 95 5.80 -14.91 7.16
C ILE A 95 7.09 -15.70 7.41
N LYS A 96 7.34 -16.68 6.54
CA LYS A 96 8.58 -17.47 6.54
C LYS A 96 9.82 -16.65 6.17
N PRO A 97 11.02 -17.09 6.58
CA PRO A 97 12.29 -16.47 6.18
C PRO A 97 12.45 -16.37 4.66
N GLU A 98 11.98 -17.39 3.92
CA GLU A 98 12.02 -17.44 2.45
C GLU A 98 11.24 -16.30 1.80
N HIS A 99 10.12 -15.87 2.39
CA HIS A 99 9.35 -14.73 1.90
C HIS A 99 10.15 -13.44 2.06
N LYS A 100 10.78 -13.25 3.22
CA LYS A 100 11.63 -12.09 3.50
C LYS A 100 12.84 -12.04 2.55
N GLU A 101 13.44 -13.19 2.26
CA GLU A 101 14.60 -13.26 1.37
C GLU A 101 14.24 -12.92 -0.09
N LYS A 102 13.11 -13.42 -0.59
CA LYS A 102 12.58 -13.05 -1.93
C LYS A 102 12.37 -11.55 -2.03
N VAL A 103 11.78 -10.93 -1.01
CA VAL A 103 11.59 -9.48 -0.99
C VAL A 103 12.93 -8.73 -0.87
N ARG A 104 13.88 -9.22 -0.08
CA ARG A 104 15.20 -8.58 0.06
C ARG A 104 15.99 -8.58 -1.24
N LYS A 105 15.85 -9.61 -2.08
CA LYS A 105 16.44 -9.65 -3.43
C LYS A 105 15.87 -8.57 -4.35
N LEU A 106 14.58 -8.28 -4.24
CA LEU A 106 13.89 -7.25 -5.02
C LEU A 106 14.09 -5.84 -4.45
N PHE A 107 14.21 -5.71 -3.12
CA PHE A 107 14.32 -4.45 -2.39
C PHE A 107 15.53 -4.49 -1.43
N PRO A 108 16.77 -4.44 -1.93
CA PRO A 108 17.98 -4.60 -1.11
C PRO A 108 18.18 -3.47 -0.09
N LEU A 109 17.61 -2.29 -0.33
CA LEU A 109 17.70 -1.13 0.57
C LEU A 109 16.53 -1.02 1.56
N ALA A 110 15.57 -1.95 1.52
CA ALA A 110 14.45 -1.95 2.45
C ALA A 110 14.86 -2.51 3.81
N LYS A 111 14.58 -1.77 4.89
CA LYS A 111 14.55 -2.33 6.25
C LYS A 111 13.25 -3.13 6.40
N LEU A 112 13.37 -4.45 6.24
CA LEU A 112 12.32 -5.45 6.45
C LEU A 112 12.22 -5.87 7.91
#